data_AF-A0A959GZZ1-F1
#
_entry.id   AF-A0A959GZZ1-F1
#
_cell.length_a   1.000
_cell.length_b   1.000
_cell.length_c   1.000
_cell.angle_alpha   90.00
_cell.angle_beta   90.00
_cell.angle_gamma   90.00
#
_symmetry.space_group_name_H-M   'P 1'
#
loop_
_entity.id
_entity.type
_entity.pdbx_description
1 polymer ?
#
loop_
_entity_poly.entity_id
_entity_poly.type
_entity_poly.pdbx_seq_one_letter_code
_entity_poly.pdbx_strand_id
1 'polypeptide(L)' 'INRPNYQQLNPFRAFVDPTTFREGNPFLQPQLTYSLELTHTFRQRFNTTLGYSTTSDNITYVLLQNDQEK' A
#
# COMPACT_ATOMS: atom_id res chain seq x y z
N ILE A 1 10.54 0.92 2.28
CA ILE A 1 9.85 -0.20 2.99
C ILE A 1 8.76 0.40 3.86
N ASN A 2 7.52 -0.02 3.65
CA ASN A 2 6.36 0.42 4.44
C ASN A 2 5.82 -0.78 5.23
N ARG A 3 5.66 -0.61 6.55
CA ARG A 3 5.25 -1.69 7.45
C ARG A 3 3.73 -1.61 7.67
N PRO A 4 3.02 -2.76 7.71
CA PRO A 4 1.59 -2.75 8.03
C PRO A 4 1.38 -2.13 9.42
N ASN A 5 0.36 -1.28 9.53
CA ASN A 5 -0.02 -0.69 10.81
C ASN A 5 -0.85 -1.69 11.64
N TYR A 6 -1.04 -1.39 12.93
CA TYR A 6 -1.77 -2.28 13.83
C TYR A 6 -3.20 -2.59 13.35
N GLN A 7 -3.91 -1.60 12.81
CA GLN A 7 -5.28 -1.77 12.32
C GLN A 7 -5.34 -2.67 11.09
N GLN A 8 -4.32 -2.62 10.23
CA GLN A 8 -4.19 -3.47 9.05
C GLN A 8 -3.90 -4.92 9.42
N LEU A 9 -3.22 -5.19 10.54
CA LEU A 9 -2.93 -6.55 11.01
C LEU A 9 -4.03 -7.12 11.91
N ASN A 10 -4.92 -6.27 12.43
CA ASN A 10 -5.91 -6.67 13.41
C ASN A 10 -7.08 -7.43 12.76
N PRO A 11 -7.29 -8.73 13.07
CA PRO A 11 -8.38 -9.52 12.49
C PRO A 11 -9.74 -9.25 13.16
N PHE A 12 -9.83 -8.34 14.13
CA PHE A 12 -11.11 -7.98 14.73
C PHE A 12 -11.93 -7.09 13.78
N ARG A 13 -13.19 -7.49 13.55
CA ARG A 13 -14.14 -6.73 12.72
C ARG A 13 -14.53 -5.42 13.38
N ALA A 14 -14.19 -4.31 12.73
CA ALA A 14 -14.65 -2.98 13.08
C ALA A 14 -15.85 -2.61 12.19
N PHE A 15 -17.03 -2.47 12.80
CA PHE A 15 -18.23 -2.05 12.09
C PHE A 15 -18.15 -0.55 11.79
N VAL A 16 -18.24 -0.19 10.52
CA VAL A 16 -18.36 1.20 10.07
C VAL A 16 -19.84 1.57 9.98
N ASP A 17 -20.64 0.66 9.42
CA ASP A 17 -22.09 0.75 9.31
C ASP A 17 -22.70 -0.61 9.67
N PRO A 18 -24.02 -0.71 9.92
CA PRO A 18 -24.68 -2.00 10.24
C PRO A 18 -24.46 -3.09 9.19
N THR A 19 -24.23 -2.71 7.94
CA THR A 19 -24.00 -3.60 6.80
C THR A 19 -22.55 -3.65 6.33
N THR A 20 -21.68 -2.77 6.85
CA THR A 20 -20.29 -2.63 6.39
C THR A 20 -19.34 -2.78 7.55
N PHE A 21 -18.49 -3.81 7.49
CA PHE A 21 -17.41 -4.01 8.45
C PHE A 21 -16.05 -3.98 7.75
N ARG A 22 -15.01 -3.62 8.49
CA ARG A 22 -13.61 -3.68 8.06
C ARG A 22 -12.89 -4.70 8.94
N GLU A 23 -12.03 -5.49 8.31
CA GLU A 23 -11.20 -6.49 8.98
C GLU A 23 -9.77 -6.33 8.45
N GLY A 24 -8.78 -6.35 9.35
CA GLY A 24 -7.38 -6.41 8.97
C GLY A 24 -6.94 -7.84 8.66
N ASN A 25 -5.78 -7.99 8.04
CA ASN A 25 -5.18 -9.26 7.68
C ASN A 25 -3.84 -9.46 8.42
N PRO A 26 -3.76 -10.39 9.40
CA PRO A 26 -2.52 -10.68 10.15
C PRO A 26 -1.36 -11.20 9.30
N PHE A 27 -1.63 -11.71 8.10
CA PHE A 27 -0.64 -12.26 7.18
C PHE A 27 -0.08 -11.21 6.21
N LEU A 28 -0.40 -9.93 6.39
CA LEU A 28 0.15 -8.87 5.54
C LEU A 28 1.68 -8.81 5.64
N GLN A 29 2.29 -8.81 4.47
CA GLN A 29 3.72 -8.58 4.32
C GLN A 29 4.00 -7.08 4.20
N PRO A 30 5.21 -6.63 4.59
CA PRO A 30 5.60 -5.24 4.39
C PRO A 30 5.72 -4.90 2.90
N GLN A 31 5.19 -3.75 2.52
CA GLN A 31 5.28 -3.22 1.17
C GLN A 31 6.70 -2.73 0.88
N LEU A 32 7.26 -3.15 -0.27
CA LEU A 32 8.60 -2.80 -0.70
C LEU A 32 8.55 -1.93 -1.94
N THR A 33 9.05 -0.70 -1.84
CA THR A 33 9.21 0.20 -2.98
C THR A 33 10.69 0.33 -3.31
N TYR A 34 11.03 0.00 -4.55
CA TYR A 34 12.35 0.20 -5.13
C TYR A 34 12.30 1.40 -6.06
N SER A 35 13.07 2.43 -5.74
CA SER A 35 13.21 3.65 -6.53
C SER A 35 14.65 3.78 -7.04
N LEU A 36 14.79 3.92 -8.34
CA LEU A 36 16.04 4.24 -9.03
C LEU A 36 15.95 5.67 -9.52
N GLU A 37 16.91 6.51 -9.14
CA GLU A 37 17.02 7.89 -9.62
C GLU A 37 18.39 8.11 -10.23
N LEU A 38 18.41 8.59 -11.47
CA LEU A 38 19.62 9.03 -12.17
C LEU A 38 19.50 10.53 -12.42
N THR A 39 20.40 11.28 -11.80
CA THR A 39 20.49 12.73 -11.98
C THR A 39 21.79 13.06 -12.70
N HIS A 40 21.68 13.74 -13.84
CA HIS A 40 22.79 14.22 -14.64
C HIS A 40 22.77 15.75 -14.73
N THR A 41 23.83 16.39 -14.23
CA THR A 41 23.99 17.84 -14.28
C THR A 41 25.03 18.21 -15.34
N PHE A 42 24.58 18.76 -16.46
CA PHE A 42 25.46 19.25 -17.52
C PHE A 42 25.76 20.75 -17.35
N ARG A 43 27.05 21.07 -17.22
CA ARG A 43 27.61 22.44 -17.10
C ARG A 43 26.91 23.33 -16.06
N GLN A 44 26.36 22.73 -15.00
CA GLN A 44 25.60 23.43 -13.95
C GLN A 44 24.42 24.27 -14.48
N ARG A 45 23.98 24.05 -15.73
CA ARG A 45 22.89 24.79 -16.38
C ARG A 45 21.71 23.90 -16.76
N PHE A 46 21.99 22.64 -17.08
CA PHE A 46 20.96 21.66 -17.42
C PHE A 46 21.01 20.50 -16.44
N ASN A 47 19.85 20.20 -15.84
CA ASN A 47 19.66 19.02 -15.02
C ASN A 47 18.70 18.08 -15.74
N THR A 48 19.13 16.85 -15.96
CA THR A 48 18.29 15.78 -16.47
C THR A 48 18.13 14.75 -15.36
N THR A 49 16.89 14.49 -14.98
CA THR A 49 16.55 13.51 -13.95
C THR A 49 15.68 12.43 -14.57
N LEU A 50 16.10 11.19 -14.41
CA LEU A 50 15.34 10.00 -14.78
C LEU A 50 15.01 9.24 -13.50
N GLY A 51 13.73 9.03 -13.25
CA GLY A 51 13.23 8.27 -12.11
C GLY A 51 12.48 7.02 -12.58
N TYR A 52 12.76 5.88 -11.98
CA TYR A 52 11.97 4.67 -12.11
C TYR A 52 11.61 4.16 -10.72
N SER A 53 10.34 3.84 -10.48
CA SER A 53 9.91 3.27 -9.20
C SER A 53 9.00 2.07 -9.43
N THR A 54 9.25 1.01 -8.68
CA THR A 54 8.42 -0.20 -8.66
C THR A 54 8.07 -0.54 -7.22
N THR A 55 6.83 -0.93 -6.98
CA THR A 55 6.33 -1.26 -5.64
C THR A 55 5.78 -2.68 -5.66
N SER A 56 6.24 -3.49 -4.72
CA SER A 56 5.81 -4.87 -4.48
C SER A 56 5.02 -4.94 -3.17
N ASP A 57 4.09 -5.88 -3.08
CA ASP A 57 3.23 -6.15 -1.91
C ASP A 57 2.47 -4.91 -1.39
N ASN A 58 1.82 -4.19 -2.32
CA ASN A 58 1.08 -2.98 -2.00
C ASN A 58 -0.13 -3.28 -1.10
N ILE A 59 -0.20 -2.62 0.05
CA ILE A 59 -1.29 -2.82 1.02
C ILE A 59 -2.47 -1.93 0.62
N THR A 60 -3.59 -2.55 0.25
CA THR A 60 -4.80 -1.85 -0.24
C THR A 60 -6.05 -2.43 0.41
N TYR A 61 -7.07 -1.59 0.56
CA TYR A 61 -8.39 -2.02 1.02
C TYR A 61 -9.20 -2.54 -0.16
N VAL A 62 -9.72 -3.75 -0.01
CA VAL A 62 -10.60 -4.37 -0.99
C VAL A 62 -11.99 -4.48 -0.36
N LEU A 63 -13.00 -4.07 -1.12
CA LEU A 63 -14.40 -4.30 -0.74
C LEU A 63 -14.76 -5.73 -1.12
N LEU A 64 -15.04 -6.55 -0.12
CA LEU A 64 -15.60 -7.88 -0.30
C LEU A 64 -17.10 -7.79 -0.03
N GLN A 65 -17.91 -8.18 -1.02
CA GLN A 65 -19.34 -8.32 -0.81
C GLN A 65 -19.58 -9.64 -0.10
N ASN A 66 -20.16 -9.57 1.11
CA ASN A 66 -20.47 -10.77 1.86
C ASN A 66 -21.85 -11.27 1.40
N ASP A 67 -21.87 -12.14 0.38
CA ASP A 67 -23.10 -12.73 -0.20
C ASP A 67 -23.81 -13.73 0.73
N GLN A 68 -23.58 -13.67 2.05
CA GLN A 68 -24.07 -14.62 3.05
C GLN A 68 -25.37 -14.18 3.74
N GLU A 69 -26.05 -13.13 3.26
CA GLU A 69 -27.44 -12.88 3.65
C GLU A 69 -28.39 -13.50 2.63
N LYS A 70 -28.75 -14.76 2.86
CA LYS A 70 -29.97 -15.36 2.32
C LYS A 70 -30.75 -16.08 3.43
#